data_AF-A0A022RVI7-F1
#
_entry.id   AF-A0A022RVI7-F1
#
_cell.length_a   1.000
_cell.length_b   1.000
_cell.length_c   1.000
_cell.angle_alpha   90.00
_cell.angle_beta   90.00
_cell.angle_gamma   90.00
#
_symmetry.space_group_name_H-M   'P 1'
#
loop_
_entity.id
_entity.type
_entity.pdbx_description
1 polymer ?
#
loop_
_entity_poly.entity_id
_entity_poly.type
_entity_poly.pdbx_seq_one_letter_code
_entity_poly.pdbx_strand_id
1 'polypeptide(L)'
;MAMSLPHQIGAISGSPLAADSGSASSDAPPSTSVSAVWRSPLTTNLCVSVQSNGTDADRVSPSPPLSPVHGGVRPDLSVAAQALMTPPEREYAVGGSRAEEAGKGVPVYVMMPLDSVTWNHTVNRKKAMNASLQALKSAGVEGIMMDVWWGLVEAEKPGEYNWGGYSELLEMAKKHGLKVQAVMSFHQCGGNVGDSCTIPLPKWAVEEIEKDPDLAYTDQWGRRNHEYISLGCDTLNFES
;
A
#
# COMPACT_ATOMS: atom_id res chain seq x y z
N MET A 1 41.13 -14.66 -17.02
CA MET A 1 42.42 -14.00 -16.76
C MET A 1 42.19 -12.96 -15.68
N ALA A 2 42.87 -13.13 -14.55
CA ALA A 2 42.90 -12.21 -13.43
C ALA A 2 43.65 -10.92 -13.81
N MET A 3 43.34 -9.80 -13.15
CA MET A 3 44.32 -9.01 -12.41
C MET A 3 43.59 -8.20 -11.33
N SER A 4 44.17 -8.18 -10.14
CA SER A 4 43.70 -7.50 -8.94
C SER A 4 44.80 -6.59 -8.39
N LEU A 5 44.38 -5.55 -7.63
CA LEU A 5 45.12 -4.77 -6.59
C LEU A 5 46.14 -3.70 -7.09
N PRO A 6 46.60 -2.73 -6.24
CA PRO A 6 45.94 -1.97 -5.14
C PRO A 6 46.45 -0.50 -4.91
N HIS A 7 45.99 0.12 -3.79
CA HIS A 7 46.51 1.29 -3.00
C HIS A 7 46.07 2.71 -3.47
N GLN A 8 45.82 3.75 -2.65
CA GLN A 8 46.26 4.08 -1.28
C GLN A 8 45.43 5.26 -0.67
N ILE A 9 45.14 5.14 0.64
CA ILE A 9 45.06 6.11 1.76
C ILE A 9 45.07 7.63 1.48
N GLY A 10 44.15 8.35 2.14
CA GLY A 10 44.28 9.77 2.49
C GLY A 10 43.49 10.12 3.76
N ALA A 11 44.20 10.44 4.84
CA ALA A 11 43.67 10.91 6.12
C ALA A 11 44.05 12.39 6.34
N ILE A 12 43.15 13.20 6.90
CA ILE A 12 43.38 14.53 7.50
C ILE A 12 42.51 14.61 8.76
N SER A 13 43.07 14.49 9.98
CA SER A 13 43.71 15.47 10.88
C SER A 13 42.75 16.41 11.63
N GLY A 14 42.81 16.35 12.97
CA GLY A 14 42.08 17.23 13.90
C GLY A 14 42.28 16.87 15.38
N SER A 15 43.51 17.09 15.89
CA SER A 15 44.01 17.37 17.26
C SER A 15 43.34 16.81 18.55
N PRO A 16 44.15 16.28 19.51
CA PRO A 16 43.73 16.00 20.89
C PRO A 16 44.19 17.08 21.88
N LEU A 17 43.50 17.26 23.02
CA LEU A 17 44.00 18.02 24.17
C LEU A 17 43.52 17.46 25.53
N ALA A 18 44.53 17.00 26.27
CA ALA A 18 44.78 16.98 27.72
C ALA A 18 43.71 16.58 28.74
N ALA A 19 44.10 15.58 29.55
CA ALA A 19 43.55 15.22 30.85
C ALA A 19 44.04 16.17 31.96
N ASP A 20 43.26 16.31 33.03
CA ASP A 20 43.79 16.56 34.37
C ASP A 20 43.09 15.67 35.39
N SER A 21 43.87 15.27 36.39
CA SER A 21 43.64 14.27 37.42
C SER A 21 43.19 14.90 38.74
N GLY A 22 42.24 14.28 39.43
CA GLY A 22 41.86 14.67 40.80
C GLY A 22 41.10 13.56 41.52
N SER A 23 41.60 13.16 42.67
CA SER A 23 41.21 11.98 43.47
C SER A 23 39.93 12.14 44.31
N ALA A 24 39.35 10.97 44.62
CA ALA A 24 38.57 10.62 45.83
C ALA A 24 37.10 11.08 45.92
N SER A 25 36.18 10.11 45.86
CA SER A 25 35.45 9.59 47.04
C SER A 25 34.23 8.77 46.58
N SER A 26 34.06 7.62 47.21
CA SER A 26 32.89 6.76 47.12
C SER A 26 31.67 7.46 47.70
N ASP A 27 30.61 7.62 46.91
CA ASP A 27 29.22 7.50 47.36
C ASP A 27 28.28 7.40 46.15
N ALA A 28 27.40 6.40 46.18
CA ALA A 28 26.42 6.12 45.13
C ALA A 28 25.22 7.10 45.22
N PRO A 29 24.76 7.70 44.12
CA PRO A 29 23.48 8.41 44.12
C PRO A 29 22.32 7.48 43.70
N PRO A 30 21.10 7.73 44.19
CA PRO A 30 19.96 6.86 43.96
C PRO A 30 19.48 6.91 42.51
N SER A 31 19.07 5.75 41.99
CA SER A 31 18.38 5.61 40.71
C SER A 31 17.03 6.32 40.75
N THR A 32 16.95 7.50 40.15
CA THR A 32 15.67 8.13 39.84
C THR A 32 15.12 7.55 38.54
N SER A 33 14.16 6.64 38.69
CA SER A 33 13.32 6.16 37.58
C SER A 33 12.52 7.34 37.03
N VAL A 34 12.84 7.78 35.83
CA VAL A 34 12.02 8.77 35.10
C VAL A 34 10.88 8.00 34.44
N SER A 35 9.73 7.91 35.11
CA SER A 35 8.52 7.40 34.48
C SER A 35 8.11 8.35 33.37
N ALA A 36 8.19 7.90 32.12
CA ALA A 36 7.59 8.59 31.00
C ALA A 36 6.08 8.65 31.24
N VAL A 37 5.59 9.82 31.65
CA VAL A 37 4.16 10.12 31.71
C VAL A 37 3.68 10.25 30.28
N TRP A 38 3.09 9.18 29.76
CA TRP A 38 2.37 9.18 28.50
C TRP A 38 1.19 10.14 28.63
N ARG A 39 1.30 11.32 28.02
CA ARG A 39 0.12 12.13 27.73
C ARG A 39 -0.59 11.48 26.55
N SER A 40 -1.82 11.01 26.78
CA SER A 40 -2.70 10.52 25.73
C SER A 40 -2.85 11.58 24.64
N PRO A 41 -2.56 11.30 23.36
CA PRO A 41 -2.92 12.20 22.28
C PRO A 41 -4.44 12.34 22.23
N LEU A 42 -4.91 13.57 21.99
CA LEU A 42 -6.33 13.85 21.77
C LEU A 42 -6.90 12.86 20.75
N THR A 43 -8.09 12.35 21.07
CA THR A 43 -8.89 11.45 20.26
C THR A 43 -8.99 11.92 18.81
N THR A 44 -8.17 11.34 17.94
CA THR A 44 -8.38 11.38 16.49
C THR A 44 -9.52 10.41 16.18
N ASN A 45 -10.73 10.95 15.98
CA ASN A 45 -11.88 10.17 15.54
C ASN A 45 -11.70 9.73 14.06
N LEU A 46 -10.82 8.76 13.81
CA LEU A 46 -10.76 8.04 12.54
C LEU A 46 -11.73 6.86 12.67
N CYS A 47 -12.87 6.93 11.98
CA CYS A 47 -13.80 5.82 11.92
C CYS A 47 -13.28 4.80 10.89
N VAL A 48 -12.80 3.66 11.38
CA VAL A 48 -12.41 2.52 10.55
C VAL A 48 -13.61 1.59 10.46
N SER A 49 -14.09 1.34 9.25
CA SER A 49 -15.07 0.29 8.98
C SER A 49 -14.37 -0.80 8.20
N VAL A 50 -14.26 -1.98 8.80
CA VAL A 50 -13.79 -3.19 8.11
C VAL A 50 -14.99 -3.75 7.37
N GLN A 51 -14.98 -3.70 6.04
CA GLN A 51 -15.93 -4.43 5.23
C GLN A 51 -15.46 -5.87 5.13
N SER A 52 -15.93 -6.71 6.07
CA SER A 52 -15.81 -8.15 5.94
C SER A 52 -16.91 -8.63 5.01
N ASN A 53 -16.56 -9.13 3.83
CA ASN A 53 -17.48 -9.96 3.06
C ASN A 53 -17.55 -11.33 3.76
N GLY A 54 -18.47 -11.44 4.71
CA GLY A 54 -18.72 -12.67 5.45
C GLY A 54 -19.12 -13.83 4.53
N THR A 55 -18.30 -14.88 4.62
CA THR A 55 -18.60 -16.32 4.50
C THR A 55 -19.99 -16.71 3.98
N ASP A 56 -20.03 -17.16 2.73
CA ASP A 56 -20.74 -18.39 2.36
C ASP A 56 -19.76 -19.24 1.54
N ALA A 57 -19.09 -20.16 2.21
CA ALA A 57 -18.29 -21.18 1.57
C ALA A 57 -19.24 -22.26 1.02
N ASP A 58 -19.87 -21.97 -0.12
CA ASP A 58 -20.54 -23.01 -0.89
C ASP A 58 -19.64 -23.49 -2.02
N ARG A 59 -19.47 -24.81 -2.08
CA ARG A 59 -18.51 -25.51 -2.94
C ARG A 59 -18.90 -25.35 -4.42
N VAL A 60 -18.30 -24.38 -5.11
CA VAL A 60 -18.43 -24.27 -6.57
C VAL A 60 -17.49 -25.29 -7.24
N SER A 61 -18.05 -26.39 -7.74
CA SER A 61 -17.37 -27.29 -8.69
C SER A 61 -17.22 -26.60 -10.05
N PRO A 62 -16.08 -26.70 -10.74
CA PRO A 62 -15.93 -26.15 -12.08
C PRO A 62 -16.61 -27.09 -13.10
N SER A 63 -17.74 -26.67 -13.66
CA SER A 63 -18.29 -27.29 -14.88
C SER A 63 -17.77 -26.53 -16.12
N PRO A 64 -17.40 -27.21 -17.21
CA PRO A 64 -16.88 -26.56 -18.42
C PRO A 64 -17.98 -25.83 -19.21
N PRO A 65 -17.65 -24.77 -19.98
CA PRO A 65 -18.66 -24.01 -20.71
C PRO A 65 -19.15 -24.78 -21.96
N LEU A 66 -20.45 -25.02 -22.04
CA LEU A 66 -21.12 -25.50 -23.25
C LEU A 66 -21.38 -24.30 -24.19
N SER A 67 -20.84 -24.36 -25.41
CA SER A 67 -21.13 -23.37 -26.46
C SER A 67 -22.56 -23.56 -27.02
N PRO A 68 -23.31 -22.49 -27.34
CA PRO A 68 -24.63 -22.64 -27.95
C PRO A 68 -24.54 -23.07 -29.42
N VAL A 69 -25.35 -24.07 -29.78
CA VAL A 69 -25.60 -24.51 -31.16
C VAL A 69 -26.35 -23.42 -31.92
N HIS A 70 -25.85 -23.06 -33.10
CA HIS A 70 -26.49 -22.11 -34.03
C HIS A 70 -27.81 -22.68 -34.58
N GLY A 71 -28.94 -22.15 -34.10
CA GLY A 71 -30.24 -22.23 -34.75
C GLY A 71 -30.58 -20.89 -35.41
N GLY A 72 -30.77 -20.90 -36.73
CA GLY A 72 -30.93 -19.68 -37.53
C GLY A 72 -32.24 -18.92 -37.24
N VAL A 73 -32.11 -17.70 -36.72
CA VAL A 73 -33.13 -16.65 -36.83
C VAL A 73 -32.39 -15.36 -37.20
N ARG A 74 -32.77 -14.75 -38.33
CA ARG A 74 -32.19 -13.48 -38.79
C ARG A 74 -32.69 -12.34 -37.89
N PRO A 75 -31.81 -11.50 -37.30
CA PRO A 75 -32.26 -10.30 -36.62
C PRO A 75 -32.63 -9.20 -37.62
N ASP A 76 -33.74 -8.51 -37.37
CA ASP A 76 -34.19 -7.34 -38.13
C ASP A 76 -33.29 -6.13 -37.82
N LEU A 77 -32.64 -5.59 -38.86
CA LEU A 77 -31.66 -4.50 -38.80
C LEU A 77 -32.30 -3.11 -39.00
N SER A 78 -33.63 -3.01 -39.06
CA SER A 78 -34.34 -1.75 -39.33
C SER A 78 -34.08 -0.65 -38.27
N VAL A 79 -33.91 -1.03 -37.01
CA VAL A 79 -33.67 -0.10 -35.89
C VAL A 79 -32.25 0.49 -35.92
N ALA A 80 -31.25 -0.31 -36.33
CA ALA A 80 -29.86 0.14 -36.41
C ALA A 80 -29.64 1.15 -37.56
N ALA A 81 -30.38 1.00 -38.66
CA ALA A 81 -30.31 1.92 -39.80
C ALA A 81 -30.89 3.31 -39.49
N GLN A 82 -31.91 3.39 -38.62
CA GLN A 82 -32.50 4.68 -38.22
C GLN A 82 -31.58 5.49 -37.30
N ALA A 83 -30.76 4.84 -36.47
CA ALA A 83 -29.85 5.52 -35.54
C ALA A 83 -28.67 6.22 -36.23
N LEU A 84 -28.33 5.86 -37.47
CA LEU A 84 -27.17 6.41 -38.20
C LEU A 84 -27.49 7.66 -39.03
N MET A 85 -28.77 7.98 -39.25
CA MET A 85 -29.19 9.04 -40.19
C MET A 85 -29.60 10.36 -39.54
N THR A 86 -29.43 10.53 -38.22
CA THR A 86 -29.73 11.78 -37.51
C THR A 86 -28.48 12.33 -36.81
N PRO A 87 -27.93 13.49 -37.24
CA PRO A 87 -26.86 14.14 -36.52
C PRO A 87 -27.42 14.78 -35.23
N PRO A 88 -26.81 14.56 -34.05
CA PRO A 88 -27.24 15.27 -32.85
C PRO A 88 -26.55 16.64 -32.78
N GLU A 89 -27.30 17.72 -33.02
CA GLU A 89 -26.96 19.00 -32.42
C GLU A 89 -27.18 18.86 -30.91
N ARG A 90 -26.10 18.77 -30.13
CA ARG A 90 -26.15 18.84 -28.67
C ARG A 90 -25.50 20.13 -28.20
N GLU A 91 -26.35 21.12 -27.99
CA GLU A 91 -26.08 22.30 -27.18
C GLU A 91 -25.96 21.85 -25.71
N TYR A 92 -24.80 22.08 -25.08
CA TYR A 92 -24.54 21.73 -23.68
C TYR A 92 -25.17 22.78 -22.76
N ALA A 93 -26.38 22.51 -22.29
CA ALA A 93 -27.01 23.31 -21.25
C ALA A 93 -26.30 23.09 -19.90
N VAL A 94 -25.66 24.14 -19.39
CA VAL A 94 -25.30 24.26 -17.97
C VAL A 94 -26.59 24.51 -17.20
N GLY A 95 -27.08 23.51 -16.47
CA GLY A 95 -28.34 23.57 -15.71
C GLY A 95 -28.14 23.11 -14.27
N GLY A 96 -28.34 24.05 -13.33
CA GLY A 96 -28.15 23.86 -11.91
C GLY A 96 -29.27 23.12 -11.16
N SER A 97 -28.92 22.78 -9.91
CA SER A 97 -29.74 22.45 -8.74
C SER A 97 -31.13 21.84 -8.95
N ARG A 98 -31.24 20.55 -8.66
CA ARG A 98 -32.51 19.91 -8.28
C ARG A 98 -32.26 19.10 -7.00
N ALA A 99 -32.71 19.66 -5.87
CA ALA A 99 -32.82 18.92 -4.62
C ALA A 99 -34.18 18.22 -4.59
N GLU A 100 -34.16 16.89 -4.46
CA GLU A 100 -34.95 16.05 -3.54
C GLU A 100 -35.10 14.62 -4.12
N GLU A 101 -34.70 13.65 -3.30
CA GLU A 101 -34.73 12.19 -3.51
C GLU A 101 -33.99 11.68 -4.77
N ALA A 102 -32.77 12.17 -4.98
CA ALA A 102 -31.79 11.44 -5.79
C ALA A 102 -31.26 10.29 -4.93
N GLY A 103 -31.63 9.04 -5.25
CA GLY A 103 -30.94 7.88 -4.69
C GLY A 103 -29.43 8.11 -4.76
N LYS A 104 -28.74 7.94 -3.63
CA LYS A 104 -27.28 8.16 -3.55
C LYS A 104 -26.62 7.40 -4.71
N GLY A 105 -25.94 8.14 -5.60
CA GLY A 105 -25.18 7.54 -6.68
C GLY A 105 -24.13 6.55 -6.14
N VAL A 106 -23.58 5.71 -7.03
CA VAL A 106 -22.52 4.77 -6.65
C VAL A 106 -21.26 5.57 -6.27
N PRO A 107 -20.69 5.36 -5.07
CA PRO A 107 -19.51 6.09 -4.63
C PRO A 107 -18.29 5.73 -5.48
N VAL A 108 -17.55 6.73 -5.93
CA VAL A 108 -16.32 6.54 -6.73
C VAL A 108 -15.10 6.77 -5.85
N TYR A 109 -14.15 5.84 -5.94
CA TYR A 109 -12.84 5.93 -5.28
C TYR A 109 -11.74 5.97 -6.34
N VAL A 110 -10.65 6.69 -6.05
CA VAL A 110 -9.49 6.79 -6.95
C VAL A 110 -8.29 6.11 -6.32
N MET A 111 -7.68 5.18 -7.06
CA MET A 111 -6.43 4.52 -6.64
C MET A 111 -5.28 5.54 -6.63
N MET A 112 -4.55 5.55 -5.52
CA MET A 112 -3.38 6.39 -5.35
C MET A 112 -2.19 5.82 -6.12
N PRO A 113 -1.18 6.64 -6.47
CA PRO A 113 0.07 6.14 -7.03
C PRO A 113 0.71 5.07 -6.13
N LEU A 114 1.27 4.01 -6.72
CA LEU A 114 1.92 2.91 -5.99
C LEU A 114 3.07 3.41 -5.09
N ASP A 115 3.75 4.48 -5.51
CA ASP A 115 4.85 5.14 -4.81
C ASP A 115 4.39 6.29 -3.88
N SER A 116 3.13 6.28 -3.41
CA SER A 116 2.58 7.34 -2.55
C SER A 116 3.34 7.51 -1.23
N VAL A 117 3.89 6.43 -0.69
CA VAL A 117 4.78 6.43 0.48
C VAL A 117 6.15 5.94 0.04
N THR A 118 7.20 6.63 0.47
CA THR A 118 8.58 6.32 0.13
C THR A 118 9.25 5.43 1.17
N TRP A 119 10.41 4.87 0.84
CA TRP A 119 11.31 4.16 1.77
C TRP A 119 11.75 4.97 2.98
N ASN A 120 11.69 6.30 2.91
CA ASN A 120 11.95 7.16 4.06
C ASN A 120 10.73 7.29 5.00
N HIS A 121 9.69 6.49 4.78
CA HIS A 121 8.40 6.54 5.49
C HIS A 121 7.79 7.94 5.50
N THR A 122 7.80 8.60 4.34
CA THR A 122 7.20 9.93 4.12
C THR A 122 6.39 9.95 2.83
N VAL A 123 5.41 10.86 2.73
CA VAL A 123 4.58 11.00 1.53
C VAL A 123 5.39 11.52 0.34
N ASN A 124 5.33 10.80 -0.76
CA ASN A 124 6.00 11.18 -1.99
C ASN A 124 5.35 12.42 -2.61
N ARG A 125 6.19 13.36 -3.09
CA ARG A 125 5.76 14.64 -3.69
C ARG A 125 4.64 15.34 -2.91
N LYS A 126 4.75 15.40 -1.58
CA LYS A 126 3.72 15.87 -0.63
C LYS A 126 2.89 17.08 -1.09
N LYS A 127 3.51 18.12 -1.66
CA LYS A 127 2.80 19.31 -2.17
C LYS A 127 1.86 18.98 -3.34
N ALA A 128 2.36 18.23 -4.33
CA ALA A 128 1.58 17.79 -5.48
C ALA A 128 0.49 16.79 -5.06
N MET A 129 0.81 15.91 -4.11
CA MET A 129 -0.15 14.99 -3.50
C MET A 129 -1.32 15.76 -2.87
N ASN A 130 -1.03 16.78 -2.06
CA ASN A 130 -2.05 17.60 -1.42
C ASN A 130 -2.94 18.32 -2.44
N ALA A 131 -2.35 18.88 -3.51
CA ALA A 131 -3.11 19.53 -4.58
C ALA A 131 -4.02 18.52 -5.32
N SER A 132 -3.53 17.30 -5.54
CA SER A 132 -4.29 16.23 -6.19
C SER A 132 -5.49 15.80 -5.34
N LEU A 133 -5.30 15.60 -4.03
CA LEU A 133 -6.40 15.27 -3.10
C LEU A 133 -7.47 16.37 -3.07
N GLN A 134 -7.06 17.64 -3.09
CA GLN A 134 -8.00 18.76 -3.17
C GLN A 134 -8.81 18.72 -4.48
N ALA A 135 -8.15 18.49 -5.61
CA ALA A 135 -8.81 18.41 -6.91
C ALA A 135 -9.80 17.23 -6.98
N LEU A 136 -9.43 16.06 -6.45
CA LEU A 136 -10.33 14.91 -6.34
C LEU A 136 -11.59 15.23 -5.53
N LYS A 137 -11.43 15.92 -4.40
CA LYS A 137 -12.59 16.32 -3.60
C LYS A 137 -13.48 17.30 -4.35
N SER A 138 -12.90 18.29 -5.03
CA SER A 138 -13.65 19.26 -5.84
C SER A 138 -14.39 18.60 -7.01
N ALA A 139 -13.88 17.49 -7.53
CA ALA A 139 -14.54 16.69 -8.58
C ALA A 139 -15.69 15.80 -8.06
N GLY A 140 -15.95 15.78 -6.74
CA GLY A 140 -17.03 14.98 -6.16
C GLY A 140 -16.67 13.52 -5.87
N VAL A 141 -15.38 13.17 -5.90
CA VAL A 141 -14.90 11.82 -5.53
C VAL A 141 -15.19 11.55 -4.05
N GLU A 142 -15.64 10.33 -3.73
CA GLU A 142 -16.00 9.92 -2.37
C GLU A 142 -14.76 9.69 -1.50
N GLY A 143 -13.73 9.07 -2.08
CA GLY A 143 -12.50 8.75 -1.38
C GLY A 143 -11.36 8.27 -2.27
N ILE A 144 -10.29 7.84 -1.62
CA ILE A 144 -9.11 7.28 -2.27
C ILE A 144 -8.91 5.83 -1.82
N MET A 145 -8.24 5.04 -2.67
CA MET A 145 -7.75 3.72 -2.34
C MET A 145 -6.22 3.76 -2.30
N MET A 146 -5.60 3.20 -1.26
CA MET A 146 -4.14 3.12 -1.14
C MET A 146 -3.69 1.73 -0.72
N ASP A 147 -2.58 1.28 -1.27
CA ASP A 147 -1.84 0.12 -0.80
C ASP A 147 -1.05 0.49 0.46
N VAL A 148 -1.20 -0.32 1.51
CA VAL A 148 -0.39 -0.27 2.72
C VAL A 148 0.60 -1.43 2.63
N TRP A 149 1.77 -1.12 2.08
CA TRP A 149 2.82 -2.09 1.79
C TRP A 149 3.45 -2.66 3.06
N TRP A 150 3.36 -3.98 3.24
CA TRP A 150 4.00 -4.68 4.35
C TRP A 150 5.52 -4.42 4.37
N GLY A 151 6.18 -4.51 3.22
CA GLY A 151 7.61 -4.24 3.06
C GLY A 151 8.06 -2.82 3.39
N LEU A 152 7.14 -1.85 3.47
CA LEU A 152 7.45 -0.49 3.98
C LEU A 152 7.10 -0.35 5.46
N VAL A 153 6.03 -0.97 5.92
CA VAL A 153 5.57 -0.78 7.31
C VAL A 153 6.44 -1.56 8.28
N GLU A 154 6.77 -2.81 7.98
CA GLU A 154 7.50 -3.72 8.88
C GLU A 154 8.86 -4.12 8.27
N ALA A 155 9.51 -3.17 7.60
CA ALA A 155 10.62 -3.42 6.69
C ALA A 155 11.83 -4.12 7.35
N GLU A 156 12.22 -3.65 8.54
CA GLU A 156 13.50 -3.98 9.16
C GLU A 156 13.45 -5.27 9.99
N LYS A 157 12.44 -5.42 10.85
CA LYS A 157 12.33 -6.55 11.78
C LYS A 157 10.88 -6.91 12.12
N PRO A 158 10.62 -8.18 12.49
CA PRO A 158 9.32 -8.59 13.01
C PRO A 158 8.90 -7.74 14.22
N GLY A 159 7.68 -7.21 14.19
CA GLY A 159 7.10 -6.39 15.25
C GLY A 159 7.56 -4.93 15.30
N GLU A 160 8.50 -4.51 14.43
CA GLU A 160 8.96 -3.11 14.35
C GLU A 160 8.24 -2.38 13.20
N TYR A 161 7.16 -1.66 13.53
CA TYR A 161 6.32 -0.98 12.54
C TYR A 161 6.60 0.52 12.43
N ASN A 162 6.75 1.04 11.21
CA ASN A 162 6.84 2.46 10.90
C ASN A 162 5.67 2.93 10.03
N TRP A 163 4.72 3.61 10.68
CA TRP A 163 3.50 4.13 10.05
C TRP A 163 3.60 5.57 9.57
N GLY A 164 4.77 6.21 9.65
CA GLY A 164 4.92 7.68 9.48
C GLY A 164 4.28 8.22 8.20
N GLY A 165 4.68 7.71 7.04
CA GLY A 165 4.22 8.19 5.75
C GLY A 165 2.73 7.91 5.50
N TYR A 166 2.23 6.76 5.97
CA TYR A 166 0.81 6.44 5.89
C TYR A 166 -0.02 7.33 6.81
N SER A 167 0.46 7.60 8.02
CA SER A 167 -0.23 8.48 8.98
C SER A 167 -0.37 9.89 8.40
N GLU A 168 0.71 10.42 7.83
CA GLU A 168 0.71 11.69 7.11
C GLU A 168 -0.27 11.71 5.92
N LEU A 169 -0.30 10.64 5.11
CA LEU A 169 -1.21 10.53 3.97
C LEU A 169 -2.69 10.47 4.40
N LEU A 170 -2.99 9.70 5.44
CA LEU A 170 -4.33 9.58 6.02
C LEU A 170 -4.80 10.92 6.61
N GLU A 171 -3.92 11.65 7.28
CA GLU A 171 -4.21 13.01 7.77
C GLU A 171 -4.52 13.97 6.61
N MET A 172 -3.76 13.90 5.52
CA MET A 172 -4.03 14.70 4.32
C MET A 172 -5.40 14.37 3.70
N ALA A 173 -5.73 13.08 3.54
CA ALA A 173 -7.03 12.65 3.02
C ALA A 173 -8.19 13.12 3.92
N LYS A 174 -8.03 12.96 5.24
CA LYS A 174 -9.00 13.43 6.24
C LYS A 174 -9.21 14.94 6.15
N LYS A 175 -8.14 15.72 6.01
CA LYS A 175 -8.21 17.19 5.88
C LYS A 175 -9.05 17.65 4.68
N HIS A 176 -9.00 16.90 3.57
CA HIS A 176 -9.80 17.16 2.38
C HIS A 176 -11.19 16.50 2.42
N GLY A 177 -11.54 15.81 3.50
CA GLY A 177 -12.85 15.15 3.64
C GLY A 177 -13.04 13.99 2.65
N LEU A 178 -11.96 13.29 2.32
CA LEU A 178 -11.96 12.07 1.50
C LEU A 178 -12.00 10.84 2.42
N LYS A 179 -12.81 9.84 2.05
CA LYS A 179 -12.72 8.51 2.66
C LYS A 179 -11.47 7.78 2.19
N VAL A 180 -11.06 6.76 2.92
CA VAL A 180 -9.92 5.92 2.57
C VAL A 180 -10.33 4.46 2.56
N GLN A 181 -9.96 3.76 1.48
CA GLN A 181 -9.90 2.30 1.42
C GLN A 181 -8.42 1.90 1.48
N ALA A 182 -8.04 1.19 2.54
CA ALA A 182 -6.67 0.75 2.73
C ALA A 182 -6.58 -0.74 2.36
N VAL A 183 -5.71 -1.08 1.41
CA VAL A 183 -5.40 -2.45 1.02
C VAL A 183 -4.21 -2.91 1.86
N MET A 184 -4.40 -3.90 2.72
CA MET A 184 -3.29 -4.50 3.48
C MET A 184 -2.46 -5.33 2.52
N SER A 185 -1.36 -4.76 2.04
CA SER A 185 -0.63 -5.26 0.88
C SER A 185 0.51 -6.15 1.33
N PHE A 186 0.18 -7.40 1.67
CA PHE A 186 1.12 -8.46 2.04
C PHE A 186 1.81 -9.11 0.83
N HIS A 187 1.99 -8.36 -0.25
CA HIS A 187 2.61 -8.82 -1.50
C HIS A 187 3.67 -7.82 -1.97
N GLN A 188 4.57 -8.27 -2.84
CA GLN A 188 5.53 -7.40 -3.52
C GLN A 188 4.83 -6.48 -4.54
N CYS A 189 5.21 -5.20 -4.54
CA CYS A 189 4.89 -4.28 -5.63
C CYS A 189 5.95 -4.37 -6.74
N GLY A 190 5.49 -4.51 -7.98
CA GLY A 190 6.33 -4.49 -9.17
C GLY A 190 7.28 -5.69 -9.28
N GLY A 191 8.33 -5.55 -10.09
CA GLY A 191 9.30 -6.62 -10.39
C GLY A 191 9.43 -6.93 -11.89
N ASN A 192 8.66 -6.25 -12.72
CA ASN A 192 8.68 -6.36 -14.18
C ASN A 192 9.45 -5.18 -14.82
N VAL A 193 9.92 -5.41 -16.04
CA VAL A 193 10.57 -4.38 -16.85
C VAL A 193 9.60 -3.23 -17.12
N GLY A 194 9.88 -2.04 -16.59
CA GLY A 194 9.08 -0.83 -16.78
C GLY A 194 8.25 -0.41 -15.57
N ASP A 195 8.28 -1.17 -14.47
CA ASP A 195 7.60 -0.77 -13.24
C ASP A 195 8.27 0.47 -12.63
N SER A 196 7.47 1.46 -12.26
CA SER A 196 7.95 2.72 -11.67
C SER A 196 8.25 2.63 -10.17
N CYS A 197 7.92 1.50 -9.55
CA CYS A 197 8.10 1.26 -8.12
C CYS A 197 8.34 -0.24 -7.87
N THR A 198 9.32 -0.56 -7.02
CA THR A 198 9.59 -1.92 -6.56
C THR A 198 9.61 -1.91 -5.04
N ILE A 199 8.67 -2.64 -4.43
CA ILE A 199 8.57 -2.78 -2.98
C ILE A 199 8.47 -4.27 -2.68
N PRO A 200 9.58 -4.94 -2.28
CA PRO A 200 9.55 -6.35 -1.91
C PRO A 200 8.77 -6.57 -0.61
N LEU A 201 8.59 -7.85 -0.24
CA LEU A 201 8.23 -8.23 1.12
C LEU A 201 9.31 -7.72 2.12
N PRO A 202 9.01 -7.64 3.44
CA PRO A 202 10.03 -7.29 4.42
C PRO A 202 11.27 -8.14 4.30
N LYS A 203 12.43 -7.51 4.53
CA LYS A 203 13.73 -8.16 4.31
C LYS A 203 13.85 -9.45 5.12
N TRP A 204 13.45 -9.40 6.39
CA TRP A 204 13.48 -10.56 7.29
C TRP A 204 12.58 -11.71 6.80
N ALA A 205 11.43 -11.41 6.15
CA ALA A 205 10.55 -12.44 5.61
C ALA A 205 11.14 -13.10 4.37
N VAL A 206 11.78 -12.31 3.50
CA VAL A 206 12.53 -12.82 2.34
C VAL A 206 13.66 -13.74 2.79
N GLU A 207 14.41 -13.35 3.83
CA GLU A 207 15.48 -14.17 4.41
C GLU A 207 14.97 -15.51 4.96
N GLU A 208 13.74 -15.58 5.50
CA GLU A 208 13.13 -16.86 5.90
C GLU A 208 12.73 -17.72 4.70
N ILE A 209 12.18 -17.13 3.63
CA ILE A 209 11.89 -17.84 2.37
C ILE A 209 13.18 -18.40 1.75
N GLU A 210 14.31 -17.70 1.86
CA GLU A 210 15.61 -18.20 1.39
C GLU A 210 16.10 -19.41 2.21
N LYS A 211 15.80 -19.46 3.50
CA LYS A 211 16.14 -20.60 4.37
C LYS A 211 15.23 -21.80 4.13
N ASP A 212 13.93 -21.54 3.97
CA ASP A 212 12.90 -22.54 3.66
C ASP A 212 12.11 -22.14 2.40
N PRO A 213 12.55 -22.59 1.21
CA PRO A 213 11.89 -22.25 -0.05
C PRO A 213 10.45 -22.75 -0.18
N ASP A 214 9.99 -23.65 0.68
CA ASP A 214 8.61 -24.13 0.67
C ASP A 214 7.62 -23.11 1.26
N LEU A 215 8.14 -22.03 1.86
CA LEU A 215 7.36 -20.86 2.24
C LEU A 215 6.85 -20.06 1.02
N ALA A 216 7.47 -20.22 -0.15
CA ALA A 216 7.06 -19.56 -1.39
C ALA A 216 6.10 -20.41 -2.23
N TYR A 217 5.24 -19.74 -3.01
CA TYR A 217 4.49 -20.43 -4.06
C TYR A 217 5.44 -21.05 -5.08
N THR A 218 5.10 -22.25 -5.52
CA THR A 218 6.00 -23.08 -6.33
C THR A 218 5.24 -23.74 -7.45
N ASP A 219 5.77 -23.64 -8.66
CA ASP A 219 5.16 -24.31 -9.82
C ASP A 219 5.64 -25.76 -9.99
N GLN A 220 5.04 -26.46 -10.95
CA GLN A 220 5.37 -27.87 -11.24
C GLN A 220 6.82 -28.12 -11.67
N TRP A 221 7.56 -27.08 -12.06
CA TRP A 221 8.96 -27.16 -12.46
C TRP A 221 9.92 -26.74 -11.32
N GLY A 222 9.39 -26.49 -10.12
CA GLY A 222 10.16 -26.11 -8.93
C GLY A 222 10.58 -24.64 -8.91
N ARG A 223 10.02 -23.77 -9.76
CA ARG A 223 10.31 -22.33 -9.72
C ARG A 223 9.52 -21.67 -8.59
N ARG A 224 10.20 -20.85 -7.79
CA ARG A 224 9.66 -20.17 -6.62
C ARG A 224 9.23 -18.74 -6.96
N ASN A 225 8.06 -18.33 -6.48
CA ASN A 225 7.58 -16.94 -6.56
C ASN A 225 7.71 -16.29 -5.17
N HIS A 226 8.53 -15.24 -5.08
CA HIS A 226 8.84 -14.52 -3.83
C HIS A 226 7.95 -13.29 -3.60
N GLU A 227 6.90 -13.10 -4.42
CA GLU A 227 5.99 -11.96 -4.31
C GLU A 227 5.00 -12.10 -3.14
N TYR A 228 4.79 -13.31 -2.61
CA TYR A 228 3.82 -13.60 -1.54
C TYR A 228 4.20 -14.89 -0.79
N ILE A 229 3.77 -15.00 0.48
CA ILE A 229 3.94 -16.24 1.29
C ILE A 229 2.86 -17.24 0.92
N SER A 230 3.22 -18.47 0.59
CA SER A 230 2.29 -19.52 0.19
C SER A 230 1.16 -19.70 1.22
N LEU A 231 -0.09 -19.83 0.75
CA LEU A 231 -1.26 -20.10 1.62
C LEU A 231 -1.09 -21.39 2.45
N GLY A 232 -0.22 -22.31 2.01
CA GLY A 232 0.13 -23.51 2.77
C GLY A 232 0.77 -23.20 4.13
N CYS A 233 1.20 -21.95 4.32
CA CYS A 233 1.87 -21.48 5.53
C CYS A 233 0.94 -20.79 6.53
N ASP A 234 -0.33 -20.55 6.19
CA ASP A 234 -1.26 -19.74 6.99
C ASP A 234 -1.45 -20.26 8.43
N THR A 235 -1.30 -21.57 8.63
CA THR A 235 -1.49 -22.23 9.93
C THR A 235 -0.26 -23.00 10.40
N LEU A 236 0.92 -22.73 9.83
CA LEU A 236 2.15 -23.36 10.32
C LEU A 236 2.44 -22.85 11.73
N ASN A 237 2.13 -23.69 12.71
CA ASN A 237 2.54 -23.48 14.08
C ASN A 237 3.97 -23.99 14.21
N PHE A 238 4.90 -23.10 14.53
CA PHE A 238 6.22 -23.52 14.99
C PHE A 238 6.06 -24.09 16.39
N GLU A 239 6.15 -25.42 16.53
CA GLU A 239 6.38 -26.02 17.84
C GLU A 239 7.79 -25.64 18.28
N SER A 240 7.87 -24.77 19.29
CA SER A 240 9.12 -24.33 19.94
C SER A 240 9.64 -25.36 20.93
#